data_AF-A0A3B8WQ70-F1
#
_entry.id   AF-A0A3B8WQ70-F1
#
_cell.length_a   1.000
_cell.length_b   1.000
_cell.length_c   1.000
_cell.angle_alpha   90.00
_cell.angle_beta   90.00
_cell.angle_gamma   90.00
#
_symmetry.space_group_name_H-M   'P 1'
#
loop_
_entity.id
_entity.type
_entity.pdbx_description
1 polymer ?
#
loop_
_entity_poly.entity_id
_entity_poly.type
_entity_poly.pdbx_seq_one_letter_code
_entity_poly.pdbx_strand_id
1 'polypeptide(L)'
;MIAGFGNNNHNRMPMLSFLPAPVIGVLNSLLLGLNTVFWCLLLYIPAVLKLVIPHKGFRVLCTRVIIWISESWVACNTGWMKLTHNTRWHVEGADKLKRESWYLVLSNHQSWVDILAMQRVFN
;
A
#
# COMPACT_ATOMS: atom_id res chain seq x y z
N MET A 1 19.46 31.82 8.97
CA MET A 1 20.03 31.99 7.62
C MET A 1 21.15 30.97 7.45
N ILE A 2 20.85 29.79 6.90
CA ILE A 2 21.84 28.85 6.36
C ILE A 2 21.27 28.39 5.01
N ALA A 3 22.01 28.71 3.96
CA ALA A 3 21.80 28.29 2.57
C ALA A 3 21.72 26.75 2.49
N GLY A 4 20.90 26.13 1.64
CA GLY A 4 20.96 26.20 0.18
C GLY A 4 21.42 24.85 -0.38
N PHE A 5 20.79 24.42 -1.47
CA PHE A 5 21.08 23.22 -2.29
C PHE A 5 20.40 21.90 -1.93
N GLY A 6 19.23 21.72 -2.56
CA GLY A 6 18.65 20.43 -2.90
C GLY A 6 17.75 20.59 -4.12
N ASN A 7 18.28 21.13 -5.22
CA ASN A 7 17.60 21.06 -6.52
C ASN A 7 17.54 19.59 -6.92
N ASN A 8 16.36 18.99 -6.87
CA ASN A 8 16.08 17.73 -7.53
C ASN A 8 14.81 17.92 -8.35
N ASN A 9 14.99 18.54 -9.52
CA ASN A 9 14.08 18.43 -10.66
C ASN A 9 13.73 16.95 -10.91
N HIS A 10 12.59 16.51 -10.37
CA HIS A 10 11.93 15.28 -10.79
C HIS A 10 10.48 15.61 -11.10
N ASN A 11 10.28 16.34 -12.20
CA ASN A 11 9.00 16.36 -12.88
C ASN A 11 8.76 14.97 -13.50
N ARG A 12 8.44 13.97 -12.67
CA ARG A 12 7.86 12.73 -13.17
C ARG A 12 6.41 13.04 -13.51
N MET A 13 6.14 13.40 -14.76
CA MET A 13 4.77 13.30 -15.27
C MET A 13 4.32 11.86 -15.07
N PRO A 14 3.12 11.60 -14.51
CA PRO A 14 2.61 10.24 -14.46
C PRO A 14 2.59 9.72 -15.89
N MET A 15 3.15 8.54 -16.16
CA MET A 15 3.41 8.03 -17.52
C MET A 15 2.15 8.00 -18.40
N LEU A 16 0.97 8.03 -17.79
CA LEU A 16 -0.34 7.93 -18.42
C LEU A 16 -1.05 9.29 -18.63
N SER A 17 -0.42 10.43 -18.33
CA SER A 17 -1.05 11.77 -18.41
C SER A 17 -1.47 12.21 -19.81
N PHE A 18 -1.15 11.45 -20.85
CA PHE A 18 -1.52 11.72 -22.23
C PHE A 18 -2.94 11.24 -22.59
N LEU A 19 -3.60 10.46 -21.73
CA LEU A 19 -4.94 9.90 -21.97
C LEU A 19 -6.07 10.77 -21.39
N PRO A 20 -7.31 10.70 -21.92
CA PRO A 20 -8.46 11.38 -21.34
C PRO A 20 -8.74 10.94 -19.90
N ALA A 21 -9.09 11.89 -19.03
CA ALA A 21 -9.26 11.65 -17.59
C ALA A 21 -10.20 10.47 -17.23
N PRO A 22 -11.35 10.24 -17.90
CA PRO A 22 -12.20 9.08 -17.60
C PRO A 22 -11.53 7.73 -17.89
N VAL A 23 -10.73 7.65 -18.96
CA VAL A 23 -10.03 6.42 -19.36
C VAL A 23 -8.95 6.07 -18.35
N ILE A 24 -8.22 7.08 -17.86
CA ILE A 24 -7.23 6.91 -16.78
C ILE A 24 -7.93 6.42 -15.51
N GLY A 25 -9.08 6.99 -15.14
CA GLY A 25 -9.87 6.57 -14.00
C GLY A 25 -10.27 5.10 -14.07
N VAL A 26 -10.82 4.67 -15.20
CA VAL A 26 -11.22 3.26 -15.42
C VAL A 26 -10.01 2.33 -15.36
N LEU A 27 -8.91 2.66 -16.04
CA LEU A 27 -7.69 1.86 -16.02
C LEU A 27 -7.12 1.74 -14.60
N ASN A 28 -7.10 2.85 -13.86
CA ASN A 28 -6.63 2.89 -12.47
C ASN A 28 -7.47 2.01 -11.55
N SER A 29 -8.80 2.11 -11.65
CA SER A 29 -9.73 1.28 -10.89
C SER A 29 -9.61 -0.20 -11.24
N LEU A 30 -9.44 -0.54 -12.53
CA LEU A 30 -9.24 -1.92 -12.97
C LEU A 30 -7.93 -2.49 -12.45
N LEU A 31 -6.82 -1.75 -12.55
CA LEU A 31 -5.52 -2.17 -12.02
C LEU A 31 -5.58 -2.41 -10.50
N LEU A 32 -6.19 -1.48 -9.76
CA LEU A 32 -6.36 -1.62 -8.31
C LEU A 32 -7.26 -2.81 -7.95
N GLY A 33 -8.36 -3.00 -8.68
CA GLY A 33 -9.30 -4.10 -8.49
C GLY A 33 -8.66 -5.45 -8.76
N LEU A 34 -7.99 -5.61 -9.90
CA LEU A 34 -7.28 -6.85 -10.26
C LEU A 34 -6.17 -7.17 -9.26
N ASN A 35 -5.39 -6.16 -8.84
CA ASN A 35 -4.38 -6.34 -7.81
C ASN A 35 -5.00 -6.86 -6.51
N THR A 36 -6.08 -6.22 -6.05
CA THR A 36 -6.75 -6.62 -4.81
C THR A 36 -7.33 -8.04 -4.89
N VAL A 37 -8.02 -8.38 -5.97
CA VAL A 37 -8.58 -9.73 -6.17
C VAL A 37 -7.46 -10.78 -6.17
N PHE A 38 -6.38 -10.55 -6.93
CA PHE A 38 -5.25 -11.46 -6.99
C PHE A 38 -4.66 -11.76 -5.61
N TRP A 39 -4.34 -10.71 -4.83
CA TRP A 39 -3.76 -10.87 -3.51
C TRP A 39 -4.74 -11.46 -2.48
N CYS A 40 -6.04 -11.12 -2.56
CA CYS A 40 -7.06 -11.73 -1.70
C CYS A 40 -7.17 -13.23 -1.93
N LEU A 41 -7.17 -13.69 -3.20
CA LEU A 41 -7.21 -15.11 -3.53
C LEU A 41 -6.00 -15.86 -2.96
N LEU A 42 -4.80 -15.27 -3.07
CA LEU A 42 -3.59 -15.84 -2.47
C LEU A 42 -3.64 -15.87 -0.95
N LEU A 43 -4.18 -14.82 -0.30
CA LEU A 43 -4.29 -14.71 1.15
C LEU A 43 -5.24 -15.76 1.74
N TYR A 44 -6.32 -16.08 1.04
CA TYR A 44 -7.31 -17.05 1.53
C TYR A 44 -6.76 -18.46 1.67
N ILE A 45 -5.77 -18.86 0.86
CA ILE A 45 -5.16 -20.20 0.92
C ILE A 45 -4.56 -20.48 2.32
N PRO A 46 -3.56 -19.71 2.83
CA PRO A 46 -3.02 -19.91 4.17
C PRO A 46 -4.03 -19.57 5.28
N ALA A 47 -5.01 -18.70 5.04
CA ALA A 47 -6.05 -18.38 6.02
C ALA A 47 -6.97 -19.58 6.31
N VAL A 48 -7.44 -20.26 5.26
CA VAL A 48 -8.26 -21.47 5.39
C VAL A 48 -7.44 -22.61 6.00
N LEU A 49 -6.19 -22.80 5.56
CA LEU A 49 -5.30 -23.81 6.14
C LEU A 49 -5.07 -23.58 7.64
N LYS A 50 -4.83 -22.32 8.06
CA LYS A 50 -4.67 -21.93 9.47
C LYS A 50 -5.92 -22.27 10.31
N LEU A 51 -7.11 -22.14 9.72
CA LEU A 51 -8.38 -22.42 10.38
C LEU A 51 -8.57 -23.93 10.59
N VAL A 52 -8.35 -24.73 9.55
CA VAL A 52 -8.59 -26.18 9.56
C VAL A 52 -7.58 -26.93 10.43
N ILE A 53 -6.31 -26.50 10.46
CA ILE A 53 -5.24 -27.24 11.14
C ILE A 53 -5.00 -26.68 12.56
N PRO A 54 -5.27 -27.45 13.64
CA PRO A 54 -5.13 -27.00 15.02
C PRO A 54 -3.70 -27.18 15.58
N HIS A 55 -2.67 -26.96 14.75
CA HIS A 55 -1.27 -27.10 15.17
C HIS A 55 -0.59 -25.73 15.35
N LYS A 56 0.00 -25.48 16.53
CA LYS A 56 0.58 -24.17 16.90
C LYS A 56 1.67 -23.68 15.92
N GLY A 57 2.67 -24.52 15.61
CA GLY A 57 3.76 -24.15 14.70
C GLY A 57 3.27 -23.79 13.29
N PHE A 58 2.42 -24.64 12.70
CA PHE A 58 1.74 -24.37 11.44
C PHE A 58 0.94 -23.06 11.44
N ARG A 59 0.16 -22.79 12.48
CA ARG A 59 -0.60 -21.52 12.59
C ARG A 59 0.31 -20.30 12.63
N VAL A 60 1.49 -20.40 13.25
CA VAL A 60 2.51 -19.32 13.25
C VAL A 60 3.05 -19.13 11.84
N LEU A 61 3.40 -20.21 11.13
CA LEU A 61 3.86 -20.14 9.74
C LEU A 61 2.81 -19.49 8.83
N CYS A 62 1.56 -19.95 8.88
CA CYS A 62 0.48 -19.35 8.11
C CYS A 62 0.30 -17.86 8.42
N THR A 63 0.42 -17.47 9.69
CA THR A 63 0.33 -16.06 10.09
C THR A 63 1.46 -15.24 9.48
N ARG A 64 2.70 -15.74 9.48
CA ARG A 64 3.82 -15.06 8.82
C ARG A 64 3.60 -14.91 7.31
N VAL A 65 3.09 -15.96 6.66
CA VAL A 65 2.76 -15.92 5.22
C VAL A 65 1.65 -14.91 4.93
N ILE A 66 0.59 -14.88 5.75
CA ILE A 66 -0.52 -13.91 5.59
C ILE A 66 -0.02 -12.48 5.73
N ILE A 67 0.85 -12.20 6.72
CA ILE A 67 1.45 -10.87 6.92
C ILE A 67 2.27 -10.49 5.69
N TRP A 68 3.15 -11.39 5.22
CA TRP A 68 3.98 -11.14 4.04
C TRP A 68 3.16 -10.89 2.76
N ILE A 69 2.07 -11.66 2.55
CA ILE A 69 1.12 -11.44 1.46
C ILE A 69 0.47 -10.05 1.56
N SER A 70 0.03 -9.67 2.76
CA SER A 70 -0.61 -8.38 3.03
C SER A 70 0.35 -7.21 2.76
N GLU A 71 1.60 -7.31 3.23
CA GLU A 71 2.64 -6.30 2.97
C GLU A 71 2.98 -6.20 1.48
N SER A 72 3.03 -7.33 0.78
CA SER A 72 3.29 -7.36 -0.67
C SER A 72 2.17 -6.72 -1.48
N TRP A 73 0.91 -6.93 -1.08
CA TRP A 73 -0.24 -6.25 -1.67
C TRP A 73 -0.15 -4.72 -1.49
N VAL A 74 0.18 -4.26 -0.27
CA VAL A 74 0.35 -2.83 0.02
C VAL A 74 1.52 -2.22 -0.76
N ALA A 75 2.64 -2.94 -0.89
CA ALA A 75 3.77 -2.51 -1.71
C ALA A 75 3.37 -2.37 -3.19
N CYS A 76 2.53 -3.27 -3.70
CA CYS A 76 1.99 -3.17 -5.06
C CYS A 76 1.05 -1.98 -5.23
N ASN A 77 0.13 -1.72 -4.26
CA ASN A 77 -0.71 -0.52 -4.25
C ASN A 77 0.14 0.76 -4.26
N THR A 78 1.21 0.79 -3.46
CA THR A 78 2.18 1.89 -3.41
C THR A 78 2.88 2.10 -4.76
N GLY A 79 3.22 1.02 -5.46
CA GLY A 79 3.77 1.05 -6.82
C GLY A 79 2.76 1.60 -7.84
N TRP A 80 1.51 1.11 -7.79
CA TRP A 80 0.41 1.63 -8.61
C TRP A 80 0.20 3.13 -8.39
N MET A 81 0.20 3.62 -7.15
CA MET A 81 0.10 5.05 -6.85
C MET A 81 1.26 5.85 -7.47
N LYS A 82 2.49 5.34 -7.41
CA LYS A 82 3.67 5.99 -8.01
C LYS A 82 3.60 6.04 -9.54
N LEU A 83 3.00 5.03 -10.16
CA LEU A 83 2.88 4.93 -11.62
C LEU A 83 1.79 5.88 -12.17
N THR A 84 0.69 5.98 -11.44
CA THR A 84 -0.55 6.60 -11.92
C THR A 84 -0.77 8.01 -11.40
N HIS A 85 -0.17 8.36 -10.26
CA HIS A 85 -0.34 9.65 -9.60
C HIS A 85 1.03 10.29 -9.29
N ASN A 86 1.14 11.60 -9.44
CA ASN A 86 2.31 12.39 -9.03
C ASN A 86 2.06 13.10 -7.69
N THR A 87 1.57 12.35 -6.70
CA THR A 87 1.26 12.89 -5.38
C THR A 87 2.55 13.15 -4.60
N ARG A 88 2.77 14.40 -4.16
CA ARG A 88 3.83 14.75 -3.22
C ARG A 88 3.32 14.52 -1.79
N TRP A 89 4.08 13.72 -1.03
CA TRP A 89 3.73 13.36 0.33
C TRP A 89 4.60 14.14 1.30
N HIS A 90 3.95 14.82 2.24
CA HIS A 90 4.60 15.40 3.41
C HIS A 90 4.17 14.56 4.62
N VAL A 91 5.13 13.89 5.27
CA VAL A 91 4.87 12.96 6.37
C VAL A 91 5.78 13.35 7.53
N GLU A 92 5.20 13.53 8.71
CA GLU A 92 5.92 13.90 9.92
C GLU A 92 5.69 12.85 11.02
N GLY A 93 6.72 12.55 11.80
CA GLY A 93 6.64 11.72 13.01
C GLY A 93 6.56 10.20 12.78
N ALA A 94 6.45 9.74 11.54
CA ALA A 94 6.46 8.31 11.21
C ALA A 94 7.80 7.62 11.57
N ASP A 95 8.90 8.36 11.56
CA ASP A 95 10.25 7.94 11.95
C ASP A 95 10.37 7.52 13.42
N LYS A 96 9.42 7.95 14.26
CA LYS A 96 9.39 7.64 15.70
C LYS A 96 8.70 6.30 16.01
N LEU A 97 8.05 5.69 15.01
CA LEU A 97 7.33 4.43 15.18
C LEU A 97 8.27 3.23 15.02
N LYS A 98 8.04 2.18 15.81
CA LYS A 98 8.80 0.93 15.76
C LYS A 98 8.07 -0.08 14.89
N ARG A 99 8.76 -0.72 13.93
CA ARG A 99 8.16 -1.74 13.05
C ARG A 99 7.52 -2.90 13.83
N GLU A 100 8.18 -3.36 14.89
CA GLU A 100 7.74 -4.52 15.70
C GLU A 100 6.84 -4.09 16.87
N SER A 101 5.88 -3.21 16.62
CA SER A 101 4.96 -2.71 17.66
C SER A 101 3.55 -2.54 17.12
N TRP A 102 2.57 -2.60 18.01
CA TRP A 102 1.15 -2.48 17.66
C TRP A 102 0.70 -1.04 17.86
N TYR A 103 0.10 -0.46 16.83
CA TYR A 103 -0.43 0.90 16.85
C TYR A 103 -1.87 0.91 16.36
N LEU A 104 -2.70 1.76 16.97
CA LEU A 104 -4.00 2.11 16.41
C LEU A 104 -3.81 3.35 15.54
N VAL A 105 -3.93 3.17 14.22
CA VAL A 105 -3.86 4.27 13.26
C VAL A 105 -5.24 4.88 13.08
N LEU A 106 -5.35 6.19 13.25
CA LEU A 106 -6.58 6.96 13.06
C LEU A 106 -6.35 7.97 11.93
N SER A 107 -7.31 8.06 11.01
CA SER A 107 -7.34 9.08 9.96
C SER A 107 -8.59 9.94 10.10
N ASN A 108 -8.55 11.14 9.53
CA ASN A 108 -9.81 11.78 9.14
C ASN A 108 -10.50 10.92 8.07
N HIS A 109 -11.82 11.06 7.90
CA HIS A 109 -12.56 10.35 6.86
C HIS A 109 -12.94 11.34 5.76
N GLN A 110 -12.03 11.54 4.82
CA GLN A 110 -12.21 12.42 3.68
C GLN A 110 -12.48 11.64 2.41
N SER A 111 -11.86 10.47 2.26
CA SER A 111 -12.04 9.64 1.08
C SER A 111 -11.64 8.19 1.31
N TRP A 112 -12.00 7.33 0.37
CA TRP A 112 -11.50 5.95 0.34
C TRP A 112 -9.97 5.87 0.17
N VAL A 113 -9.33 6.92 -0.37
CA VAL A 113 -7.87 6.99 -0.57
C VAL A 113 -7.14 7.06 0.78
N ASP A 114 -7.82 7.44 1.86
CA ASP A 114 -7.24 7.51 3.21
C ASP A 114 -6.64 6.15 3.63
N ILE A 115 -7.30 5.04 3.27
CA ILE A 115 -6.79 3.68 3.52
C ILE A 115 -5.47 3.46 2.78
N LEU A 116 -5.41 3.80 1.49
CA LEU A 116 -4.20 3.61 0.67
C LEU A 116 -3.06 4.53 1.12
N ALA A 117 -3.39 5.74 1.56
CA ALA A 117 -2.44 6.69 2.13
C ALA A 117 -1.78 6.13 3.40
N MET A 118 -2.59 5.63 4.34
CA MET A 118 -2.07 5.03 5.58
C MET A 118 -1.25 3.78 5.29
N GLN A 119 -1.74 2.91 4.41
CA GLN A 119 -1.01 1.71 3.97
C GLN A 119 0.36 2.06 3.39
N ARG A 120 0.43 3.07 2.52
CA ARG A 120 1.71 3.51 1.92
C ARG A 120 2.69 4.05 2.96
N VAL A 121 2.20 4.80 3.96
CA VAL A 121 3.05 5.46 4.95
C VAL A 121 3.60 4.46 5.98
N PHE A 122 2.82 3.45 6.36
CA PHE A 122 3.15 2.56 7.49
C PHE A 122 3.56 1.14 7.10
N ASN A 123 3.70 0.85 5.81
CA ASN A 123 4.19 -0.45 5.31
C ASN A 123 5.69 -0.44 5.04
#